data_AF-A0A1F8R1S0-F1
#
_entry.id   AF-A0A1F8R1S0-F1
#
_cell.length_a   1.000
_cell.length_b   1.000
_cell.length_c   1.000
_cell.angle_alpha   90.00
_cell.angle_beta   90.00
_cell.angle_gamma   90.00
#
_symmetry.space_group_name_H-M   'P 1'
#
loop_
_entity.id
_entity.type
_entity.pdbx_description
1 polymer ?
#
loop_
_entity_poly.entity_id
_entity_poly.type
_entity_poly.pdbx_seq_one_letter_code
_entity_poly.pdbx_strand_id
1 'polypeptide(L)'
;ILNFSLMAGLYVVNFLIVMMAVLTPIDTLSGEIASHTIQSIVTKPLLRWEVVLGKWLGFAVMITLYGIFMAGGVMAVVYTIARYTVPGAWEGINLMLLSGLTLLSVSILGGTRLSTLANGVLGFGLYGLAFIGGWIEQIGALVRNETAVNLGILTSLIMPSEALWKRAAYQMQPPLIRELGITPFSAASAPSDAMVVYAGLYLLAMLGVA
;
A
#
# COMPACT_ATOMS: atom_id res chain seq x y z
N ILE A 1 22.49 1.57 -12.51
CA ILE A 1 22.62 2.56 -11.40
C ILE A 1 21.41 3.50 -11.36
N LEU A 2 21.14 4.30 -12.41
CA LEU A 2 20.00 5.23 -12.43
C LEU A 2 18.63 4.56 -12.16
N ASN A 3 18.33 3.43 -12.82
CA ASN A 3 17.09 2.69 -12.58
C ASN A 3 16.96 2.21 -11.13
N PHE A 4 18.05 1.71 -10.54
CA PHE A 4 18.07 1.28 -9.14
C PHE A 4 17.79 2.43 -8.18
N SER A 5 18.43 3.59 -8.37
CA SER A 5 18.21 4.77 -7.54
C SER A 5 16.78 5.30 -7.64
N LEU A 6 16.19 5.29 -8.84
CA LEU A 6 14.78 5.68 -9.03
C LEU A 6 13.83 4.69 -8.36
N MET A 7 14.02 3.37 -8.54
CA MET A 7 13.17 2.37 -7.89
C MET A 7 13.27 2.42 -6.37
N ALA A 8 14.47 2.65 -5.84
CA ALA A 8 14.66 2.85 -4.40
C ALA A 8 13.92 4.11 -3.90
N GLY A 9 13.98 5.22 -4.64
CA GLY A 9 13.24 6.43 -4.32
C GLY A 9 11.72 6.21 -4.32
N LEU A 10 11.20 5.55 -5.36
CA LEU A 10 9.78 5.21 -5.44
C LEU A 10 9.35 4.20 -4.37
N TYR A 11 10.25 3.31 -3.92
CA TYR A 11 9.97 2.40 -2.80
C TYR A 11 9.77 3.16 -1.50
N VAL A 12 10.66 4.13 -1.23
CA VAL A 12 10.51 5.01 -0.06
C VAL A 12 9.22 5.80 -0.16
N VAL A 13 8.84 6.28 -1.35
CA VAL A 13 7.53 6.93 -1.53
C VAL A 13 6.37 5.97 -1.24
N ASN A 14 6.40 4.73 -1.73
CA ASN A 14 5.38 3.73 -1.41
C ASN A 14 5.28 3.46 0.10
N PHE A 15 6.42 3.33 0.77
CA PHE A 15 6.48 3.21 2.22
C PHE A 15 5.80 4.40 2.91
N LEU A 16 6.13 5.63 2.51
CA LEU A 16 5.54 6.83 3.10
C LEU A 16 4.03 6.94 2.84
N ILE A 17 3.55 6.57 1.65
CA ILE A 17 2.11 6.49 1.32
C ILE A 17 1.40 5.53 2.27
N VAL A 18 1.95 4.33 2.45
CA VAL A 18 1.38 3.31 3.34
C VAL A 18 1.39 3.77 4.79
N MET A 19 2.49 4.37 5.23
CA MET A 19 2.63 4.90 6.59
C MET A 19 1.62 6.00 6.87
N MET A 20 1.41 6.92 5.92
CA MET A 20 0.37 7.94 6.02
C MET A 20 -1.03 7.31 6.08
N ALA A 21 -1.27 6.28 5.26
CA ALA A 21 -2.54 5.55 5.24
C ALA A 21 -2.87 4.82 6.55
N VAL A 22 -1.86 4.42 7.32
CA VAL A 22 -2.05 3.82 8.64
C VAL A 22 -2.17 4.88 9.73
N LEU A 23 -1.22 5.82 9.76
CA LEU A 23 -1.02 6.74 10.87
C LEU A 23 -2.01 7.90 10.91
N THR A 24 -2.40 8.45 9.77
CA THR A 24 -3.33 9.60 9.78
C THR A 24 -4.75 9.21 10.20
N PRO A 25 -5.34 8.10 9.73
CA PRO A 25 -6.71 7.75 10.09
C PRO A 25 -6.85 7.03 11.44
N ILE A 26 -5.73 6.70 12.11
CA ILE A 26 -5.67 5.80 13.27
C ILE A 26 -6.62 6.15 14.42
N ASP A 27 -6.80 7.44 14.68
CA ASP A 27 -7.59 7.99 15.81
C ASP A 27 -8.98 8.48 15.39
N THR A 28 -9.30 8.38 14.10
CA THR A 28 -10.44 9.12 13.54
C THR A 28 -11.79 8.56 13.92
N LEU A 29 -11.88 7.24 14.06
CA LEU A 29 -13.06 6.56 14.59
C LEU A 29 -12.85 6.16 16.05
N SER A 30 -11.69 5.59 16.36
CA SER A 30 -11.34 5.10 17.70
C SER A 30 -11.33 6.24 18.74
N GLY A 31 -10.79 7.41 18.39
CA GLY A 31 -10.80 8.61 19.23
C GLY A 31 -12.20 9.20 19.40
N GLU A 32 -13.03 9.20 18.36
CA GLU A 32 -14.43 9.65 18.44
C GLU A 32 -15.30 8.73 19.29
N ILE A 33 -15.03 7.42 19.23
CA ILE A 33 -15.67 6.41 20.08
C ILE A 33 -15.24 6.60 21.54
N ALA A 34 -13.94 6.77 21.80
CA ALA A 34 -13.39 6.94 23.13
C ALA A 34 -13.84 8.26 23.80
N SER A 35 -14.00 9.33 23.03
CA SER A 35 -14.45 10.64 23.51
C SER A 35 -15.97 10.78 23.59
N HIS A 36 -16.74 9.75 23.22
CA HIS A 36 -18.21 9.78 23.07
C HIS A 36 -18.75 10.86 22.12
N THR A 37 -17.89 11.54 21.38
CA THR A 37 -18.29 12.60 20.43
C THR A 37 -19.09 12.04 19.26
N ILE A 38 -18.91 10.75 18.92
CA ILE A 38 -19.70 10.07 17.89
C ILE A 38 -21.22 10.11 18.18
N GLN A 39 -21.62 10.17 19.45
CA GLN A 39 -23.04 10.27 19.85
C GLN A 39 -23.66 11.61 19.45
N SER A 40 -22.85 12.68 19.38
CA SER A 40 -23.33 13.99 18.92
C SER A 40 -23.57 14.02 17.40
N ILE A 41 -22.84 13.20 16.65
CA ILE A 41 -22.93 13.14 15.18
C ILE A 41 -24.09 12.25 14.74
N VAL A 42 -24.27 11.11 15.40
CA VAL A 42 -25.29 10.09 15.06
C VAL A 42 -26.71 10.48 15.51
N THR A 43 -26.89 11.65 16.14
CA THR A 43 -28.24 12.23 16.38
C THR A 43 -28.87 12.80 15.11
N LYS A 44 -28.07 13.08 14.08
CA LYS A 44 -28.54 13.51 12.76
C LYS A 44 -29.01 12.30 11.97
N PRO A 45 -29.96 12.44 11.02
CA PRO A 45 -30.45 11.34 10.18
C PRO A 45 -29.40 10.95 9.12
N LEU A 46 -28.25 10.45 9.56
CA LEU A 46 -27.14 9.96 8.75
C LEU A 46 -27.00 8.47 8.97
N LEU A 47 -26.80 7.72 7.89
CA LEU A 47 -26.53 6.29 7.95
C LEU A 47 -25.08 6.07 8.39
N ARG A 48 -24.83 5.00 9.16
CA ARG A 48 -23.47 4.71 9.68
C ARG A 48 -22.43 4.57 8.57
N TRP A 49 -22.82 3.99 7.43
CA TRP A 49 -21.95 3.83 6.27
C TRP A 49 -21.57 5.16 5.63
N GLU A 50 -22.41 6.20 5.69
CA GLU A 50 -22.10 7.53 5.14
C GLU A 50 -20.98 8.21 5.93
N VAL A 51 -20.96 8.02 7.25
CA VAL A 51 -19.91 8.55 8.13
C VAL A 51 -18.58 7.86 7.84
N VAL A 52 -18.59 6.52 7.74
CA VAL A 52 -17.39 5.72 7.44
C VAL A 52 -16.86 6.03 6.05
N LEU A 53 -17.72 6.00 5.02
CA LEU A 53 -17.32 6.31 3.65
C LEU A 53 -16.86 7.76 3.51
N GLY A 54 -17.51 8.72 4.17
CA GLY A 54 -17.08 10.12 4.13
C GLY A 54 -15.67 10.32 4.69
N LYS A 55 -15.37 9.69 5.84
CA LYS A 55 -14.02 9.71 6.43
C LYS A 55 -13.01 9.01 5.52
N TRP A 56 -13.35 7.80 5.04
CA TRP A 56 -12.50 7.05 4.14
C TRP A 56 -12.18 7.84 2.86
N LEU A 57 -13.18 8.48 2.23
CA LEU A 57 -12.99 9.31 1.04
C LEU A 57 -12.09 10.52 1.33
N GLY A 58 -12.26 11.18 2.48
CA GLY A 58 -11.40 12.29 2.88
C GLY A 58 -9.93 11.88 2.96
N PHE A 59 -9.64 10.76 3.64
CA PHE A 59 -8.27 10.24 3.70
C PHE A 59 -7.78 9.69 2.36
N ALA A 60 -8.64 9.05 1.57
CA ALA A 60 -8.30 8.53 0.26
C ALA A 60 -7.87 9.66 -0.70
N VAL A 61 -8.58 10.79 -0.71
CA VAL A 61 -8.19 11.99 -1.47
C VAL A 61 -6.85 12.52 -0.99
N MET A 62 -6.67 12.67 0.32
CA MET A 62 -5.43 13.16 0.90
C MET A 62 -4.23 12.27 0.55
N ILE A 63 -4.35 10.95 0.70
CA ILE A 63 -3.32 9.96 0.35
C ILE A 63 -3.04 9.97 -1.15
N THR A 64 -4.08 10.10 -1.98
CA THR A 64 -3.93 10.18 -3.44
C THR A 64 -3.14 11.40 -3.85
N LEU A 65 -3.49 12.58 -3.33
CA LEU A 65 -2.77 13.83 -3.61
C LEU A 65 -1.33 13.74 -3.13
N TYR A 66 -1.11 13.24 -1.91
CA TYR A 66 0.22 13.01 -1.36
C TYR A 66 1.06 12.07 -2.23
N GLY A 67 0.49 10.92 -2.61
CA GLY A 67 1.18 9.91 -3.41
C GLY A 67 1.53 10.40 -4.82
N ILE A 68 0.60 11.09 -5.49
CA ILE A 68 0.86 11.70 -6.81
C ILE A 68 1.95 12.76 -6.70
N PHE A 69 1.90 13.62 -5.68
CA PHE A 69 2.90 14.66 -5.50
C PHE A 69 4.29 14.08 -5.21
N MET A 70 4.38 13.10 -4.32
CA MET A 70 5.65 12.47 -3.95
C MET A 70 6.25 11.64 -5.09
N ALA A 71 5.46 10.76 -5.71
CA ALA A 71 5.93 9.94 -6.82
C ALA A 71 6.24 10.80 -8.05
N GLY A 72 5.37 11.76 -8.36
CA GLY A 72 5.58 12.76 -9.40
C GLY A 72 6.85 13.59 -9.16
N GLY A 73 7.08 14.03 -7.92
CA GLY A 73 8.28 14.78 -7.52
C GLY A 73 9.57 13.99 -7.73
N VAL A 74 9.62 12.73 -7.27
CA VAL A 74 10.80 11.85 -7.49
C VAL A 74 11.05 11.65 -8.98
N MET A 75 10.01 11.34 -9.77
CA MET A 75 10.15 11.15 -11.21
C MET A 75 10.57 12.44 -11.93
N ALA A 76 10.04 13.60 -11.53
CA ALA A 76 10.40 14.88 -12.09
C ALA A 76 11.87 15.21 -11.84
N VAL A 77 12.39 14.97 -10.63
CA VAL A 77 13.80 15.17 -10.29
C VAL A 77 14.71 14.25 -11.12
N VAL A 78 14.35 12.97 -11.27
CA VAL A 78 15.15 12.06 -12.08
C VAL A 78 15.09 12.45 -13.57
N TYR A 79 13.95 12.92 -14.06
CA TYR A 79 13.83 13.41 -15.42
C TYR A 79 14.66 14.67 -15.67
N THR A 80 14.73 15.61 -14.73
CA THR A 80 15.52 16.85 -14.90
C THR A 80 17.02 16.59 -14.86
N ILE A 81 17.49 15.68 -14.00
CA ILE A 81 18.92 15.39 -13.83
C ILE A 81 19.43 14.38 -14.87
N ALA A 82 18.72 13.27 -15.05
CA ALA A 82 19.20 12.13 -15.82
C ALA A 82 18.50 11.96 -17.18
N ARG A 83 17.48 12.78 -17.48
CA ARG A 83 16.64 12.68 -18.71
C ARG A 83 16.05 11.28 -18.91
N TYR A 84 15.84 10.56 -17.81
CA TYR A 84 15.32 9.21 -17.80
C TYR A 84 13.81 9.24 -17.53
N THR A 85 13.03 8.65 -18.43
CA THR A 85 11.58 8.47 -18.28
C THR A 85 11.27 7.07 -17.76
N VAL A 86 10.36 6.98 -16.79
CA VAL A 86 9.92 5.70 -16.22
C VAL A 86 8.87 5.07 -17.14
N PRO A 87 9.10 3.87 -17.69
CA PRO A 87 8.06 3.12 -18.39
C PRO A 87 6.89 2.83 -17.44
N GLY A 88 5.64 2.79 -17.92
CA GLY A 88 4.50 2.37 -17.07
C GLY A 88 4.30 3.20 -15.79
N ALA A 89 4.69 4.48 -15.81
CA ALA A 89 4.63 5.34 -14.62
C ALA A 89 3.20 5.46 -14.06
N TRP A 90 2.21 5.52 -14.94
CA TRP A 90 0.81 5.64 -14.56
C TRP A 90 0.32 4.40 -13.83
N GLU A 91 0.58 3.21 -14.38
CA GLU A 91 0.17 1.95 -13.75
C GLU A 91 0.89 1.71 -12.43
N GLY A 92 2.19 2.03 -12.35
CA GLY A 92 2.95 1.94 -11.12
C GLY A 92 2.43 2.86 -10.01
N ILE A 93 2.11 4.12 -10.32
CA ILE A 93 1.51 5.04 -9.35
C ILE A 93 0.16 4.51 -8.87
N ASN A 94 -0.71 4.03 -9.77
CA ASN A 94 -2.01 3.51 -9.39
C ASN A 94 -1.92 2.30 -8.46
N LEU A 95 -0.92 1.43 -8.66
CA LEU A 95 -0.66 0.29 -7.79
C LEU A 95 -0.11 0.72 -6.41
N MET A 96 0.75 1.75 -6.37
CA MET A 96 1.21 2.35 -5.11
C MET A 96 0.06 3.01 -4.34
N LEU A 97 -0.85 3.69 -5.04
CA LEU A 97 -2.04 4.27 -4.42
C LEU A 97 -2.99 3.18 -3.90
N LEU A 98 -3.21 2.12 -4.69
CA LEU A 98 -3.99 0.97 -4.24
C LEU A 98 -3.37 0.33 -2.99
N SER A 99 -2.05 0.25 -2.89
CA SER A 99 -1.36 -0.26 -1.69
C SER A 99 -1.69 0.59 -0.46
N GLY A 100 -1.61 1.92 -0.56
CA GLY A 100 -2.03 2.82 0.51
C GLY A 100 -3.51 2.69 0.85
N LEU A 101 -4.39 2.64 -0.14
CA LEU A 101 -5.84 2.55 0.09
C LEU A 101 -6.25 1.23 0.75
N THR A 102 -5.54 0.13 0.48
CA THR A 102 -5.79 -1.15 1.18
C THR A 102 -5.54 -1.02 2.68
N LEU A 103 -4.42 -0.41 3.09
CA LEU A 103 -4.13 -0.17 4.50
C LEU A 103 -5.04 0.89 5.12
N LEU A 104 -5.48 1.90 4.36
CA LEU A 104 -6.49 2.83 4.82
C LEU A 104 -7.77 2.10 5.23
N SER A 105 -8.29 1.19 4.38
CA SER A 105 -9.49 0.40 4.72
C SER A 105 -9.28 -0.46 5.97
N VAL A 106 -8.11 -1.07 6.14
CA VAL A 106 -7.76 -1.83 7.35
C VAL A 106 -7.70 -0.93 8.59
N SER A 107 -7.13 0.27 8.48
CA SER A 107 -7.03 1.23 9.60
C SER A 107 -8.41 1.78 10.01
N ILE A 108 -9.29 2.06 9.03
CA ILE A 108 -10.68 2.46 9.31
C ILE A 108 -11.43 1.31 9.97
N LEU A 109 -11.31 0.09 9.45
CA LEU A 109 -11.91 -1.11 10.03
C LEU A 109 -11.42 -1.33 11.48
N GLY A 110 -10.11 -1.27 11.71
CA GLY A 110 -9.53 -1.42 13.04
C GLY A 110 -10.01 -0.32 13.98
N GLY A 111 -10.16 0.92 13.50
CA GLY A 111 -10.68 2.05 14.28
C GLY A 111 -12.11 1.88 14.78
N THR A 112 -12.92 1.01 14.15
CA THR A 112 -14.29 0.69 14.62
C THR A 112 -14.33 -0.28 15.80
N ARG A 113 -13.27 -1.09 15.99
CA ARG A 113 -13.25 -2.25 16.91
C ARG A 113 -12.14 -2.17 17.97
N LEU A 114 -11.08 -1.43 17.71
CA LEU A 114 -9.86 -1.37 18.51
C LEU A 114 -9.64 0.04 19.05
N SER A 115 -8.88 0.14 20.14
CA SER A 115 -8.37 1.43 20.62
C SER A 115 -7.39 2.03 19.61
N THR A 116 -7.16 3.35 19.66
CA THR A 116 -6.22 4.06 18.78
C THR A 116 -4.83 3.39 18.77
N LEU A 117 -4.31 3.06 19.95
CA LEU A 117 -3.02 2.37 20.08
C LEU A 117 -3.03 0.99 19.43
N ALA A 118 -4.05 0.17 19.72
CA ALA A 118 -4.17 -1.17 19.16
C ALA A 118 -4.36 -1.16 17.63
N ASN A 119 -5.12 -0.19 17.11
CA ASN A 119 -5.31 0.01 15.67
C ASN A 119 -3.99 0.31 14.96
N GLY A 120 -3.18 1.19 15.55
CA GLY A 120 -1.84 1.49 15.02
C GLY A 120 -0.92 0.28 15.00
N VAL A 121 -0.83 -0.42 16.14
CA VAL A 121 0.00 -1.63 16.25
C VAL A 121 -0.43 -2.67 15.23
N LEU A 122 -1.74 -2.86 15.00
CA LEU A 122 -2.26 -3.77 13.99
C LEU A 122 -1.88 -3.32 12.56
N GLY A 123 -2.11 -2.06 12.20
CA GLY A 123 -1.77 -1.54 10.87
C GLY A 123 -0.28 -1.64 10.56
N PHE A 124 0.58 -1.27 11.52
CA PHE A 124 2.03 -1.44 11.40
C PHE A 124 2.46 -2.90 11.36
N GLY A 125 1.88 -3.75 12.20
CA GLY A 125 2.20 -5.17 12.26
C GLY A 125 1.86 -5.87 10.95
N LEU A 126 0.71 -5.58 10.35
CA LEU A 126 0.31 -6.10 9.05
C LEU A 126 1.22 -5.61 7.93
N TYR A 127 1.58 -4.32 7.92
CA TYR A 127 2.57 -3.81 6.98
C TYR A 127 3.94 -4.49 7.14
N GLY A 128 4.43 -4.63 8.37
CA GLY A 128 5.70 -5.30 8.67
C GLY A 128 5.70 -6.77 8.24
N LEU A 129 4.58 -7.47 8.44
CA LEU A 129 4.39 -8.84 7.97
C LEU A 129 4.42 -8.92 6.44
N ALA A 130 3.74 -8.01 5.74
CA ALA A 130 3.79 -7.93 4.28
C ALA A 130 5.19 -7.64 3.76
N PHE A 131 5.89 -6.68 4.37
CA PHE A 131 7.24 -6.28 4.02
C PHE A 131 8.22 -7.45 4.17
N ILE A 132 8.27 -8.07 5.36
CA ILE A 132 9.16 -9.20 5.63
C ILE A 132 8.83 -10.36 4.70
N GLY A 133 7.54 -10.69 4.57
CA GLY A 133 7.06 -11.73 3.68
C GLY A 133 7.45 -11.52 2.21
N GLY A 134 7.38 -10.27 1.73
CA GLY A 134 7.81 -9.89 0.40
C GLY A 134 9.30 -10.14 0.17
N TRP A 135 10.16 -9.78 1.12
CA TRP A 135 11.60 -10.06 1.05
C TRP A 135 11.91 -11.56 1.13
N ILE A 136 11.21 -12.31 2.00
CA ILE A 136 11.35 -13.76 2.11
C ILE A 136 11.00 -14.44 0.78
N GLU A 137 9.92 -14.02 0.13
CA GLU A 137 9.53 -14.54 -1.19
C GLU A 137 10.64 -14.35 -2.21
N GLN A 138 11.23 -13.14 -2.25
CA GLN A 138 12.21 -12.77 -3.25
C GLN A 138 13.54 -13.50 -3.04
N ILE A 139 14.02 -13.56 -1.80
CA ILE A 139 15.20 -14.33 -1.44
C ILE A 139 14.96 -15.83 -1.69
N GLY A 140 13.77 -16.32 -1.34
CA GLY A 140 13.33 -17.69 -1.60
C GLY A 140 13.40 -18.04 -3.08
N ALA A 141 12.91 -17.16 -3.97
CA ALA A 141 12.98 -17.34 -5.41
C ALA A 141 14.42 -17.38 -5.93
N LEU A 142 15.32 -16.53 -5.39
CA LEU A 142 16.74 -16.51 -5.77
C LEU A 142 17.47 -17.79 -5.39
N VAL A 143 17.19 -18.33 -4.19
CA VAL A 143 17.83 -19.56 -3.67
C VAL A 143 17.07 -20.82 -4.10
N ARG A 144 15.99 -20.69 -4.89
CA ARG A 144 15.11 -21.78 -5.34
C ARG A 144 14.50 -22.58 -4.17
N ASN A 145 14.09 -21.88 -3.11
CA ASN A 145 13.44 -22.46 -1.95
C ASN A 145 11.92 -22.20 -2.00
N GLU A 146 11.17 -23.24 -2.38
CA GLU A 146 9.71 -23.16 -2.53
C GLU A 146 8.99 -22.83 -1.21
N THR A 147 9.49 -23.30 -0.07
CA THR A 147 8.89 -23.00 1.24
C THR A 147 8.94 -21.50 1.54
N ALA A 148 10.06 -20.85 1.26
CA ALA A 148 10.21 -19.41 1.45
C ALA A 148 9.29 -18.62 0.49
N VAL A 149 9.17 -19.06 -0.77
CA VAL A 149 8.23 -18.47 -1.74
C VAL A 149 6.79 -18.60 -1.26
N ASN A 150 6.37 -19.80 -0.84
CA ASN A 150 5.02 -20.06 -0.36
C ASN A 150 4.67 -19.25 0.89
N LEU A 151 5.61 -19.09 1.83
CA LEU A 151 5.44 -18.22 2.99
C LEU A 151 5.23 -16.76 2.57
N GLY A 152 6.00 -16.27 1.61
CA GLY A 152 5.86 -14.92 1.07
C GLY A 152 4.54 -14.67 0.35
N ILE A 153 4.04 -15.67 -0.39
CA ILE A 153 2.71 -15.62 -1.01
C ILE A 153 1.62 -15.58 0.07
N LEU A 154 1.73 -16.41 1.11
CA LEU A 154 0.77 -16.45 2.21
C LEU A 154 0.70 -15.11 2.96
N THR A 155 1.84 -14.48 3.25
CA THR A 155 1.88 -13.14 3.85
C THR A 155 1.26 -12.08 2.92
N SER A 156 1.44 -12.22 1.61
CA SER A 156 0.86 -11.31 0.62
C SER A 156 -0.66 -11.46 0.51
N LEU A 157 -1.20 -12.66 0.76
CA LEU A 157 -2.64 -12.87 0.87
C LEU A 157 -3.21 -12.25 2.15
N ILE A 158 -2.46 -12.28 3.27
CA ILE A 158 -2.90 -11.61 4.50
C ILE A 158 -2.94 -10.08 4.33
N MET A 159 -1.89 -9.52 3.74
CA MET A 159 -1.76 -8.08 3.50
C MET A 159 -1.11 -7.81 2.13
N PRO A 160 -1.90 -7.38 1.11
CA PRO A 160 -1.44 -7.31 -0.28
C PRO A 160 -0.54 -6.11 -0.61
N SER A 161 -0.18 -5.25 0.36
CA SER A 161 0.53 -4.00 0.09
C SER A 161 1.89 -4.19 -0.58
N GLU A 162 2.67 -5.18 -0.13
CA GLU A 162 4.01 -5.42 -0.68
C GLU A 162 3.93 -6.10 -2.06
N ALA A 163 2.93 -6.95 -2.29
CA ALA A 163 2.68 -7.55 -3.60
C ALA A 163 2.29 -6.48 -4.64
N LEU A 164 1.48 -5.49 -4.25
CA LEU A 164 1.15 -4.36 -5.11
C LEU A 164 2.39 -3.53 -5.47
N TRP A 165 3.27 -3.27 -4.49
CA TRP A 165 4.55 -2.62 -4.75
C TRP A 165 5.43 -3.40 -5.72
N LYS A 166 5.63 -4.71 -5.51
CA LYS A 166 6.43 -5.54 -6.42
C LYS A 166 5.91 -5.50 -7.85
N ARG A 167 4.58 -5.49 -8.01
CA ARG A 167 3.96 -5.37 -9.34
C ARG A 167 4.14 -3.97 -9.94
N ALA A 168 4.05 -2.92 -9.12
CA ALA A 168 4.35 -1.55 -9.54
C ALA A 168 5.81 -1.44 -10.03
N ALA A 169 6.75 -1.95 -9.24
CA ALA A 169 8.17 -1.99 -9.58
C ALA A 169 8.41 -2.78 -10.87
N TYR A 170 7.76 -3.94 -11.03
CA TYR A 170 7.81 -4.70 -12.28
C TYR A 170 7.37 -3.81 -13.45
N GLN A 171 6.19 -3.19 -13.40
CA GLN A 171 5.69 -2.34 -14.49
C GLN A 171 6.53 -1.09 -14.77
N MET A 172 7.20 -0.56 -13.76
CA MET A 172 8.02 0.65 -13.85
C MET A 172 9.46 0.41 -14.37
N GLN A 173 9.88 -0.84 -14.50
CA GLN A 173 11.22 -1.18 -15.04
C GLN A 173 11.21 -1.37 -16.56
N PRO A 174 12.29 -1.08 -17.28
CA PRO A 174 12.44 -1.48 -18.69
C PRO A 174 12.48 -3.01 -18.85
N PRO A 175 11.92 -3.60 -19.93
CA PRO A 175 11.90 -5.05 -20.14
C PRO A 175 13.28 -5.70 -20.01
N LEU A 176 14.31 -5.09 -20.60
CA LEU A 176 15.69 -5.57 -20.53
C LEU A 176 16.22 -5.69 -19.09
N ILE A 177 15.89 -4.74 -18.21
CA ILE A 177 16.34 -4.77 -16.80
C ILE A 177 15.58 -5.84 -16.01
N ARG A 178 14.29 -6.05 -16.32
CA ARG A 178 13.46 -7.09 -15.68
C ARG A 178 14.02 -8.49 -15.97
N GLU A 179 14.33 -8.76 -17.23
CA GLU A 179 14.82 -10.07 -17.69
C GLU A 179 16.21 -10.40 -17.17
N LEU A 180 17.07 -9.39 -17.02
CA LEU A 180 18.43 -9.59 -16.53
C LEU A 180 18.48 -9.89 -15.02
N GLY A 181 17.44 -9.56 -14.24
CA GLY A 181 17.33 -9.94 -12.82
C GLY A 181 18.40 -9.34 -11.88
N ILE A 182 19.17 -8.34 -12.34
CA ILE A 182 20.39 -7.85 -11.66
C ILE A 182 20.07 -6.87 -10.51
N THR A 183 18.81 -6.60 -10.20
CA THR A 183 18.43 -5.61 -9.18
C THR A 183 17.58 -6.21 -8.07
N PRO A 184 17.68 -5.75 -6.81
CA PRO A 184 16.77 -6.15 -5.75
C PRO A 184 15.30 -5.77 -6.03
N PHE A 185 15.02 -4.97 -7.05
CA PHE A 185 13.67 -4.56 -7.45
C PHE A 185 13.15 -5.32 -8.67
N SER A 186 13.97 -6.12 -9.35
CA SER A 186 13.49 -7.04 -10.38
C SER A 186 12.86 -8.24 -9.70
N ALA A 187 11.54 -8.37 -9.84
CA ALA A 187 10.80 -9.49 -9.28
C ALA A 187 11.05 -10.75 -10.13
N ALA A 188 11.63 -11.79 -9.52
CA ALA A 188 11.77 -13.11 -10.16
C ALA A 188 10.40 -13.75 -10.45
N SER A 189 9.40 -13.42 -9.63
CA SER A 189 7.97 -13.71 -9.81
C SER A 189 7.19 -12.42 -9.66
N ALA A 190 6.76 -11.81 -10.76
CA ALA A 190 5.88 -10.65 -10.70
C ALA A 190 4.48 -11.10 -10.25
N PRO A 191 3.86 -10.43 -9.26
CA PRO A 191 2.49 -10.75 -8.86
C PRO A 191 1.51 -10.62 -10.04
N SER A 192 0.59 -11.59 -10.15
CA SER A 192 -0.30 -11.72 -11.30
C SER A 192 -1.40 -10.65 -11.35
N ASP A 193 -2.06 -10.55 -12.51
CA ASP A 193 -3.27 -9.74 -12.72
C ASP A 193 -4.35 -10.02 -11.68
N ALA A 194 -4.54 -11.29 -11.33
CA ALA A 194 -5.46 -11.74 -10.29
C ALA A 194 -5.15 -11.17 -8.90
N MET A 195 -3.87 -10.94 -8.56
CA MET A 195 -3.49 -10.40 -7.25
C MET A 195 -3.94 -8.94 -7.07
N VAL A 196 -4.00 -8.15 -8.14
CA VAL A 196 -4.54 -6.78 -8.06
C VAL A 196 -6.05 -6.78 -7.92
N VAL A 197 -6.74 -7.67 -8.63
CA VAL A 197 -8.19 -7.86 -8.43
C VAL A 197 -8.46 -8.29 -6.99
N TYR A 198 -7.68 -9.24 -6.46
CA TYR A 198 -7.74 -9.65 -5.06
C TYR A 198 -7.55 -8.46 -4.12
N ALA A 199 -6.53 -7.62 -4.32
CA ALA A 199 -6.29 -6.46 -3.47
C ALA A 199 -7.43 -5.42 -3.54
N GLY A 200 -8.03 -5.23 -4.72
CA GLY A 200 -9.22 -4.40 -4.87
C GLY A 200 -10.43 -4.96 -4.12
N LEU A 201 -10.68 -6.27 -4.22
CA LEU A 201 -11.73 -6.95 -3.46
C LEU A 201 -11.45 -6.91 -1.95
N TYR A 202 -10.20 -7.07 -1.53
CA TYR A 202 -9.76 -6.97 -0.14
C TYR A 202 -10.05 -5.57 0.42
N LEU A 203 -9.70 -4.52 -0.32
CA LEU A 203 -10.00 -3.14 0.04
C LEU A 203 -11.50 -2.94 0.26
N LEU A 204 -12.32 -3.38 -0.69
CA LEU A 204 -13.79 -3.24 -0.63
C LEU A 204 -14.39 -4.08 0.50
N ALA A 205 -13.88 -5.28 0.73
CA ALA A 205 -14.33 -6.14 1.82
C ALA A 205 -14.01 -5.53 3.19
N MET A 206 -12.79 -5.02 3.39
CA MET A 206 -12.42 -4.35 4.65
C MET A 206 -13.26 -3.09 4.89
N LEU A 207 -13.52 -2.31 3.84
CA LEU A 207 -14.36 -1.12 3.93
C LEU A 207 -15.84 -1.47 4.18
N GLY A 208 -16.36 -2.53 3.55
CA GLY A 208 -17.75 -2.97 3.73
C GLY A 208 -18.03 -3.61 5.09
N VAL A 209 -16.99 -4.10 5.79
CA VAL A 209 -17.08 -4.67 7.14
C VAL A 209 -16.84 -3.62 8.24
N ALA A 210 -16.36 -2.42 7.89
CA ALA A 210 -16.17 -1.29 8.80
C ALA A 210 -17.50 -0.60 9.11
#